data_AF-A0A954BLL2-F1
#
_entry.id   AF-A0A954BLL2-F1
#
_cell.length_a   1.000
_cell.length_b   1.000
_cell.length_c   1.000
_cell.angle_alpha   90.00
_cell.angle_beta   90.00
_cell.angle_gamma   90.00
#
_symmetry.space_group_name_H-M   'P 1'
#
loop_
_entity.id
_entity.type
_entity.pdbx_description
1 polymer ?
#
loop_
_entity_poly.entity_id
_entity_poly.type
_entity_poly.pdbx_seq_one_letter_code
_entity_poly.pdbx_strand_id
1 'polypeptide(L)' 'KIVGHTDSLSYRDGASYDNWNLSADRANAARKLLIADGMDAHRILEVSGKADTDPLVKDSPDAAQNRRISITILTH' A
#
# COMPACT_ATOMS: atom_id res chain seq x y z
N LYS A 1 -9.62 -4.20 4.77
CA LYS A 1 -8.85 -4.04 3.51
C LYS A 1 -7.53 -3.33 3.82
N ILE A 2 -6.41 -3.80 3.27
CA ILE A 2 -5.08 -3.17 3.42
C ILE A 2 -4.59 -2.76 2.03
N VAL A 3 -4.25 -1.48 1.84
CA VAL A 3 -3.81 -0.95 0.54
C VAL A 3 -2.49 -0.22 0.69
N GLY A 4 -1.52 -0.54 -0.16
CA GLY A 4 -0.26 0.19 -0.25
C GLY A 4 -0.29 1.24 -1.35
N HIS A 5 0.37 2.36 -1.10
CA HIS A 5 0.53 3.47 -2.04
C HIS A 5 1.99 3.92 -2.08
N THR A 6 2.42 4.41 -3.24
CA THR A 6 3.69 5.12 -3.43
C THR A 6 3.40 6.58 -3.77
N ASP A 7 4.45 7.38 -3.81
CA ASP A 7 4.43 8.66 -4.52
C ASP A 7 4.66 8.42 -6.03
N SER A 8 4.61 9.49 -6.82
CA SER A 8 4.76 9.45 -8.28
C SER A 8 6.20 9.30 -8.77
N LEU A 9 7.20 9.26 -7.88
CA LEU A 9 8.58 9.07 -8.31
C LEU A 9 8.77 7.61 -8.73
N SER A 10 9.38 7.39 -9.89
CA SER A 10 9.77 6.04 -10.32
C SER A 10 10.64 5.40 -9.25
N TYR A 11 10.20 4.27 -8.69
CA TYR A 11 11.03 3.56 -7.71
C TYR A 11 12.36 3.10 -8.32
N ARG A 12 12.34 2.62 -9.57
CA ARG A 12 13.51 2.29 -10.39
C ARG A 12 13.14 2.39 -11.87
N ASP A 13 13.83 3.24 -12.63
CA ASP A 13 13.57 3.37 -14.07
C ASP A 13 13.96 2.09 -14.82
N GLY A 14 13.08 1.59 -15.69
CA GLY A 14 13.33 0.46 -16.60
C GLY A 14 13.36 -0.93 -15.97
N ALA A 15 12.88 -1.09 -14.73
CA ALA A 15 12.94 -2.35 -14.00
C ALA A 15 11.66 -3.19 -14.14
N SER A 16 11.82 -4.51 -14.02
CA SER A 16 10.71 -5.47 -13.82
C SER A 16 9.97 -5.29 -12.48
N TYR A 17 10.47 -4.39 -11.63
CA TYR A 17 9.95 -4.07 -10.32
C TYR A 17 9.70 -2.57 -10.21
N ASP A 18 8.44 -2.18 -10.12
CA ASP A 18 7.99 -0.79 -10.15
C ASP A 18 7.15 -0.41 -8.91
N ASN A 19 6.47 0.72 -8.98
CA ASN A 19 5.58 1.20 -7.91
C ASN A 19 4.37 0.28 -7.67
N TRP A 20 3.93 -0.48 -8.68
CA TRP A 20 2.88 -1.50 -8.49
C TRP A 20 3.40 -2.63 -7.61
N ASN A 21 4.57 -3.16 -7.92
CA ASN A 21 5.18 -4.21 -7.09
C ASN A 21 5.46 -3.70 -5.66
N LEU A 22 6.09 -2.53 -5.54
CA LEU A 22 6.47 -1.95 -4.25
C LEU A 22 5.25 -1.72 -3.34
N SER A 23 4.18 -1.15 -3.90
CA SER A 23 2.97 -0.87 -3.13
C SER A 23 2.29 -2.16 -2.65
N ALA A 24 2.19 -3.17 -3.51
CA ALA A 24 1.61 -4.47 -3.14
C ALA A 24 2.45 -5.20 -2.07
N ASP A 25 3.78 -5.20 -2.22
CA ASP A 25 4.68 -5.83 -1.26
C ASP A 25 4.63 -5.17 0.12
N ARG A 26 4.56 -3.84 0.18
CA ARG A 26 4.40 -3.11 1.44
C ARG A 26 3.05 -3.40 2.10
N ALA A 27 1.97 -3.48 1.33
CA ALA A 27 0.66 -3.86 1.85
C ALA A 27 0.67 -5.29 2.43
N ASN A 28 1.34 -6.23 1.76
CA ASN A 28 1.47 -7.60 2.24
C ASN A 28 2.42 -7.71 3.45
N ALA A 29 3.46 -6.88 3.53
CA ALA A 29 4.31 -6.78 4.72
C ALA A 29 3.49 -6.31 5.94
N ALA A 30 2.66 -5.27 5.77
CA ALA A 30 1.74 -4.82 6.83
C ALA A 30 0.75 -5.94 7.24
N ARG A 31 0.18 -6.67 6.28
CA ARG A 31 -0.66 -7.86 6.56
C ARG A 31 0.06 -8.87 7.45
N LYS A 32 1.30 -9.23 7.09
CA LYS A 32 2.11 -10.21 7.85
C LYS A 32 2.38 -9.73 9.27
N LEU A 33 2.71 -8.44 9.44
CA LEU A 33 2.94 -7.84 10.76
C LEU A 33 1.69 -7.88 11.64
N LEU A 34 0.51 -7.51 11.10
CA LEU A 34 -0.74 -7.55 11.86
C LEU A 34 -1.08 -8.97 12.32
N ILE A 35 -0.89 -9.98 11.47
CA ILE A 35 -1.13 -11.38 11.84
C ILE A 35 -0.13 -11.85 12.90
N ALA A 36 1.15 -11.48 12.75
CA ALA A 36 2.17 -11.80 13.75
C ALA A 36 1.87 -11.17 15.12
N ASP A 37 1.19 -10.02 15.13
CA ASP A 37 0.74 -9.31 16.34
C ASP A 37 -0.62 -9.80 16.87
N GLY A 38 -1.12 -10.94 16.35
CA GLY A 38 -2.32 -11.61 16.88
C GLY A 38 -3.63 -11.27 16.18
N MET A 39 -3.61 -10.52 15.07
CA MET A 39 -4.81 -10.35 14.24
C MET A 39 -5.17 -11.68 13.57
N ASP A 40 -6.43 -12.10 13.71
CA ASP A 40 -6.96 -13.23 12.95
C ASP A 40 -6.89 -12.94 11.44
N ALA A 41 -6.20 -13.83 10.70
CA ALA A 41 -6.02 -13.74 9.26
C ALA A 41 -7.36 -13.67 8.49
N HIS A 42 -8.42 -14.29 9.01
CA HIS A 42 -9.74 -14.27 8.39
C HIS A 42 -10.41 -12.89 8.41
N ARG A 43 -9.93 -11.96 9.23
CA ARG A 43 -10.42 -10.57 9.25
C ARG A 43 -9.87 -9.72 8.10
N ILE A 44 -8.87 -10.21 7.37
CA ILE A 44 -8.25 -9.49 6.25
C ILE A 44 -8.84 -9.98 4.93
N LEU A 45 -9.80 -9.23 4.40
CA LEU A 45 -10.51 -9.60 3.17
C LEU A 45 -9.75 -9.32 1.87
N GLU A 46 -8.90 -8.27 1.86
CA GLU A 46 -8.19 -7.83 0.65
C GLU A 46 -6.88 -7.15 1.03
N VAL A 47 -5.84 -7.46 0.24
CA VAL A 47 -4.55 -6.75 0.21
C VAL A 47 -4.27 -6.32 -1.23
N SER A 48 -4.03 -5.02 -1.44
CA SER A 48 -3.78 -4.47 -2.78
C SER A 48 -2.67 -3.41 -2.81
N GLY A 49 -2.01 -3.29 -3.95
CA GLY A 49 -1.11 -2.18 -4.28
C GLY A 49 -1.79 -1.24 -5.26
N LYS A 50 -1.58 0.07 -5.09
CA LYS A 50 -2.14 1.11 -5.96
C LYS A 50 -1.09 1.99 -6.66
N ALA A 51 0.20 1.71 -6.48
CA ALA A 51 1.27 2.59 -6.93
C ALA A 51 0.96 4.06 -6.55
N ASP A 52 1.10 4.98 -7.48
CA ASP A 52 0.84 6.41 -7.39
C ASP A 52 -0.55 6.83 -7.89
N THR A 53 -1.43 5.88 -8.22
CA THR A 53 -2.74 6.16 -8.86
C THR A 53 -3.78 6.83 -7.97
N ASP A 54 -3.52 6.94 -6.66
CA ASP A 54 -4.44 7.46 -5.65
C ASP A 54 -3.70 8.30 -4.60
N PRO A 55 -3.20 9.50 -4.98
CA PRO A 55 -2.41 10.34 -4.08
C PRO A 55 -3.28 10.97 -3.00
N LEU A 56 -2.73 11.02 -1.78
CA LEU A 56 -3.35 11.72 -0.65
C LEU A 56 -3.24 13.24 -0.82
N VAL A 57 -2.06 13.71 -1.23
CA VAL A 57 -1.77 15.10 -1.57
C VAL A 57 -1.77 15.23 -3.08
N LYS A 58 -2.94 15.54 -3.66
CA LYS A 58 -3.15 15.58 -5.12
C LYS A 58 -2.30 16.65 -5.81
N ASP A 59 -2.10 17.78 -5.14
CA ASP A 59 -1.33 18.92 -5.69
C ASP A 59 0.18 18.72 -5.61
N SER A 60 0.65 17.65 -4.95
CA SER A 60 2.06 17.28 -4.87
C SER A 60 2.20 15.75 -4.92
N PRO A 61 2.10 15.14 -6.11
CA PRO A 61 2.11 13.68 -6.27
C PRO A 61 3.39 12.99 -5.79
N ASP A 62 4.52 13.70 -5.77
CA ASP A 62 5.82 13.25 -5.28
C ASP A 62 5.99 13.38 -3.75
N ALA A 63 5.01 13.96 -3.06
CA ALA A 63 5.08 14.21 -1.63
C ALA A 63 5.19 12.91 -0.81
N ALA A 64 6.01 12.94 0.24
CA ALA A 64 6.27 11.79 1.10
C ALA A 64 5.01 11.19 1.73
N GLN A 65 4.00 12.02 1.97
CA GLN A 65 2.69 11.64 2.53
C GLN A 65 1.93 10.67 1.62
N ASN A 66 2.22 10.64 0.31
CA ASN A 66 1.60 9.69 -0.62
C ASN A 66 2.11 8.27 -0.41
N ARG A 67 3.33 8.08 0.15
CA ARG A 67 3.88 6.79 0.55
C ARG A 67 3.24 6.30 1.86
N ARG A 68 2.09 5.64 1.76
CA ARG A 68 1.27 5.23 2.91
C ARG A 68 0.69 3.83 2.79
N ILE A 69 0.32 3.25 3.93
CA ILE A 69 -0.56 2.09 4.01
C ILE A 69 -1.92 2.57 4.51
N SER A 70 -2.97 2.30 3.74
CA SER A 70 -4.36 2.58 4.10
C SER A 70 -5.02 1.31 4.63
N ILE A 71 -5.58 1.35 5.83
CA ILE A 71 -6.35 0.24 6.41
C ILE A 71 -7.80 0.69 6.57
N THR A 72 -8.71 0.00 5.89
CA THR A 72 -10.16 0.24 6.03
C THR A 72 -10.78 -0.90 6.82
N ILE A 73 -11.43 -0.54 7.93
CA ILE A 73 -12.25 -1.44 8.73
C ILE A 73 -13.66 -1.40 8.16
N LEU A 74 -14.16 -2.56 7.74
CA LEU A 74 -15.52 -2.69 7.26
C LEU A 74 -16.38 -3.12 8.44
N THR A 75 -17.32 -2.26 8.83
CA THR A 75 -18.36 -2.58 9.81
C THR A 75 -19.62 -2.90 9.04
N HIS A 76 -20.18 -4.08 9.29
CA HIS A 76 -21.56 -4.39 8.90
C HIS A 76 -22.54 -3.61 9.77
#